data_AF-A0A8B9N7J7-F1
#
_entry.id   AF-A0A8B9N7J7-F1
#
_cell.length_a   1.000
_cell.length_b   1.000
_cell.length_c   1.000
_cell.angle_alpha   90.00
_cell.angle_beta   90.00
_cell.angle_gamma   90.00
#
_symmetry.space_group_name_H-M   'P 1'
#
loop_
_entity.id
_entity.type
_entity.pdbx_description
1 polymer ?
#
loop_
_entity_poly.entity_id
_entity_poly.type
_entity_poly.pdbx_seq_one_letter_code
_entity_poly.pdbx_strand_id
1 'polypeptide(L)'
;MEEKKEEKPEEQLTEPESAFPEALLEFQIETKEAAIDRVLLALKKVEKKNKEYNERNDLLKEEQQAHIRRILRQIEEEEKEQDEKEVVTRDDVEESLKAIWQYAKDKEQLLKDLHSQIEETDKRLSVKRDERDYWLEYKNVGSKAQANKIMNLEKTIKEVKDDLHRATEYYTNALKAVKEENDRLIDKHVKLSKEQAPENAVRYLDKNCRREIEENEWLKEEVKMYQKEISDLKASIQLLEEENIGLVTKLIDGKLQNLRLPRHLFLTQAAGLQDEFPKDEMKEVEHRQYAVKADGDESLRSATVPCQKNKTFAKIQSKTENKKPQDSDEELQEKSFTPALDSLLYEDEKDFQEYLKLGPLETKLMCVVGRAMPIHEEPEGMPSRSHKEDGIIGKSEGHITAQMIKALCKEKVG
;
A
#
# COMPACT_ATOMS: atom_id res chain seq x y z
N MET A 1 -78.26 58.64 151.16
CA MET A 1 -78.98 58.48 149.89
C MET A 1 -79.56 57.08 149.88
N GLU A 2 -80.65 56.80 150.60
CA GLU A 2 -81.99 57.45 150.57
C GLU A 2 -82.73 57.07 149.26
N GLU A 3 -83.98 56.60 149.27
CA GLU A 3 -84.95 56.35 150.36
C GLU A 3 -85.84 55.13 149.99
N LYS A 4 -86.56 54.43 150.89
CA LYS A 4 -87.97 54.67 151.30
C LYS A 4 -88.88 55.14 150.14
N LYS A 5 -90.13 54.66 150.00
CA LYS A 5 -91.11 54.26 151.04
C LYS A 5 -92.19 53.32 150.45
N GLU A 6 -92.98 52.70 151.34
CA GLU A 6 -94.44 52.38 151.32
C GLU A 6 -95.25 52.51 149.99
N GLU A 7 -96.26 51.68 149.71
CA GLU A 7 -97.38 51.34 150.61
C GLU A 7 -97.82 49.85 150.69
N LYS A 8 -98.73 49.63 151.66
CA LYS A 8 -99.49 48.43 152.08
C LYS A 8 -101.00 48.74 151.85
N PRO A 9 -102.03 48.00 152.35
CA PRO A 9 -102.08 46.70 153.06
C PRO A 9 -102.96 45.68 152.28
N GLU A 10 -103.20 44.40 152.62
CA GLU A 10 -102.61 43.40 153.53
C GLU A 10 -103.01 42.00 152.96
N GLU A 11 -103.00 40.94 153.79
CA GLU A 11 -103.73 39.66 153.60
C GLU A 11 -103.23 38.71 152.47
N GLN A 12 -103.40 37.38 152.54
CA GLN A 12 -103.95 36.51 153.61
C GLN A 12 -102.89 35.57 154.24
N LEU A 13 -103.32 34.86 155.27
CA LEU A 13 -102.70 33.67 155.91
C LEU A 13 -102.30 32.58 154.87
N THR A 14 -101.32 31.70 155.10
CA THR A 14 -100.83 31.12 156.37
C THR A 14 -99.36 30.64 156.28
N GLU A 15 -98.62 30.66 157.41
CA GLU A 15 -97.43 29.86 157.81
C GLU A 15 -96.32 29.44 156.80
N PRO A 16 -95.05 29.87 157.03
CA PRO A 16 -93.87 29.29 156.39
C PRO A 16 -92.70 28.90 157.35
N GLU A 17 -92.33 27.60 157.37
CA GLU A 17 -91.00 27.11 157.81
C GLU A 17 -90.18 26.56 156.60
N SER A 18 -90.17 27.29 155.48
CA SER A 18 -89.70 26.77 154.17
C SER A 18 -88.25 27.12 153.76
N ALA A 19 -87.51 27.90 154.54
CA ALA A 19 -86.29 28.58 154.08
C ALA A 19 -85.05 27.68 153.84
N PHE A 20 -85.03 26.42 154.27
CA PHE A 20 -83.90 25.50 154.07
C PHE A 20 -84.08 24.51 152.90
N PRO A 21 -85.27 23.88 152.69
CA PRO A 21 -85.52 23.07 151.50
C PRO A 21 -85.34 23.81 150.16
N GLU A 22 -85.67 25.10 150.13
CA GLU A 22 -85.69 25.91 148.91
C GLU A 22 -84.27 26.18 148.37
N ALA A 23 -83.33 26.61 149.22
CA ALA A 23 -81.92 26.77 148.84
C ALA A 23 -81.24 25.43 148.45
N LEU A 24 -81.68 24.31 149.04
CA LEU A 24 -81.21 22.97 148.67
C LEU A 24 -81.72 22.53 147.28
N LEU A 25 -82.94 22.94 146.91
CA LEU A 25 -83.47 22.76 145.55
C LEU A 25 -82.75 23.67 144.56
N GLU A 26 -82.49 24.92 144.89
CA GLU A 26 -81.82 25.90 144.03
C GLU A 26 -80.38 25.45 143.70
N PHE A 27 -79.60 25.01 144.69
CA PHE A 27 -78.27 24.41 144.45
C PHE A 27 -78.33 23.11 143.62
N GLN A 28 -79.39 22.31 143.76
CA GLN A 28 -79.61 21.15 142.90
C GLN A 28 -79.97 21.55 141.46
N ILE A 29 -80.75 22.61 141.27
CA ILE A 29 -81.06 23.17 139.95
C ILE A 29 -79.79 23.70 139.30
N GLU A 30 -79.02 24.57 139.96
CA GLU A 30 -77.73 25.08 139.45
C GLU A 30 -76.76 23.94 139.10
N THR A 31 -76.68 22.90 139.94
CA THR A 31 -75.88 21.70 139.66
C THR A 31 -76.35 20.94 138.42
N LYS A 32 -77.67 20.90 138.15
CA LYS A 32 -78.26 20.27 136.96
C LYS A 32 -78.10 21.14 135.72
N GLU A 33 -78.27 22.45 135.82
CA GLU A 33 -78.07 23.41 134.74
C GLU A 33 -76.59 23.44 134.32
N ALA A 34 -75.67 23.52 135.27
CA ALA A 34 -74.24 23.39 135.00
C ALA A 34 -73.84 22.02 134.44
N ALA A 35 -74.65 20.97 134.63
CA ALA A 35 -74.48 19.68 133.95
C ALA A 35 -75.08 19.67 132.54
N ILE A 36 -76.24 20.31 132.34
CA ILE A 36 -76.87 20.53 131.03
C ILE A 36 -75.94 21.35 130.13
N ASP A 37 -75.35 22.44 130.62
CA ASP A 37 -74.40 23.25 129.85
C ASP A 37 -73.13 22.48 129.46
N ARG A 38 -72.59 21.63 130.34
CA ARG A 38 -71.49 20.72 129.98
C ARG A 38 -71.90 19.76 128.86
N VAL A 39 -73.13 19.24 128.89
CA VAL A 39 -73.69 18.39 127.84
C VAL A 39 -73.94 19.17 126.55
N LEU A 40 -74.45 20.40 126.60
CA LEU A 40 -74.68 21.26 125.42
C LEU A 40 -73.37 21.69 124.77
N LEU A 41 -72.32 21.99 125.55
CA LEU A 41 -70.98 22.26 125.06
C LEU A 41 -70.34 21.00 124.44
N ALA A 42 -70.53 19.83 125.05
CA ALA A 42 -70.10 18.56 124.48
C ALA A 42 -70.84 18.24 123.17
N LEU A 43 -72.16 18.47 123.11
CA LEU A 43 -72.99 18.25 121.93
C LEU A 43 -72.59 19.18 120.79
N LYS A 44 -72.45 20.50 121.03
CA LYS A 44 -71.91 21.46 120.04
C LYS A 44 -70.52 21.06 119.52
N LYS A 45 -69.66 20.50 120.39
CA LYS A 45 -68.33 19.98 120.02
C LYS A 45 -68.41 18.70 119.17
N VAL A 46 -69.39 17.82 119.42
CA VAL A 46 -69.67 16.64 118.60
C VAL A 46 -70.29 17.03 117.26
N GLU A 47 -71.24 17.96 117.21
CA GLU A 47 -71.82 18.50 115.97
C GLU A 47 -70.75 19.12 115.07
N LYS A 48 -69.84 19.95 115.65
CA LYS A 48 -68.74 20.55 114.89
C LYS A 48 -67.84 19.48 114.28
N LYS A 49 -67.45 18.47 115.06
CA LYS A 49 -66.70 17.31 114.56
C LYS A 49 -67.45 16.53 113.48
N ASN A 50 -68.77 16.36 113.62
CA ASN A 50 -69.57 15.63 112.65
C ASN A 50 -69.63 16.36 111.29
N LYS A 51 -69.66 17.70 111.31
CA LYS A 51 -69.52 18.53 110.10
C LYS A 51 -68.12 18.37 109.48
N GLU A 52 -67.06 18.52 110.29
CA GLU A 52 -65.66 18.31 109.85
C GLU A 52 -65.44 16.90 109.26
N TYR A 53 -66.07 15.85 109.81
CA TYR A 53 -66.01 14.49 109.26
C TYR A 53 -66.79 14.34 107.95
N ASN A 54 -67.96 14.96 107.81
CA ASN A 54 -68.72 14.95 106.56
C ASN A 54 -67.99 15.70 105.44
N GLU A 55 -67.51 16.92 105.71
CA GLU A 55 -66.69 17.72 104.79
C GLU A 55 -65.45 16.94 104.31
N ARG A 56 -64.74 16.28 105.23
CA ARG A 56 -63.60 15.41 104.90
C ARG A 56 -64.00 14.17 104.09
N ASN A 57 -65.16 13.57 104.37
CA ASN A 57 -65.67 12.41 103.66
C ASN A 57 -66.10 12.77 102.22
N ASP A 58 -66.67 13.95 102.02
CA ASP A 58 -67.07 14.43 100.69
C ASP A 58 -65.85 14.82 99.85
N LEU A 59 -64.85 15.52 100.43
CA LEU A 59 -63.54 15.73 99.79
C LEU A 59 -62.87 14.41 99.39
N LEU A 60 -62.89 13.40 100.27
CA LEU A 60 -62.32 12.08 99.98
C LEU A 60 -63.05 11.38 98.81
N LYS A 61 -64.38 11.54 98.69
CA LYS A 61 -65.14 11.03 97.54
C LYS A 61 -64.77 11.78 96.26
N GLU A 62 -64.57 13.10 96.30
CA GLU A 62 -64.14 13.88 95.15
C GLU A 62 -62.73 13.49 94.69
N GLU A 63 -61.79 13.28 95.63
CA GLU A 63 -60.45 12.75 95.35
C GLU A 63 -60.52 11.35 94.72
N GLN A 64 -61.30 10.43 95.30
CA GLN A 64 -61.50 9.07 94.77
C GLN A 64 -62.11 9.11 93.36
N GLN A 65 -63.17 9.89 93.14
CA GLN A 65 -63.76 10.05 91.81
C GLN A 65 -62.78 10.70 90.81
N ALA A 66 -61.98 11.68 91.23
CA ALA A 66 -60.96 12.28 90.38
C ALA A 66 -59.88 11.27 90.00
N HIS A 67 -59.51 10.37 90.93
CA HIS A 67 -58.53 9.32 90.67
C HIS A 67 -59.09 8.23 89.74
N ILE A 68 -60.37 7.85 89.89
CA ILE A 68 -61.08 6.94 88.98
C ILE A 68 -61.19 7.56 87.58
N ARG A 69 -61.59 8.84 87.49
CA ARG A 69 -61.65 9.58 86.20
C ARG A 69 -60.29 9.70 85.51
N ARG A 70 -59.18 9.73 86.27
CA ARG A 70 -57.82 9.69 85.71
C ARG A 70 -57.51 8.31 85.14
N ILE A 71 -57.75 7.25 85.90
CA ILE A 71 -57.48 5.86 85.48
C ILE A 71 -58.29 5.48 84.24
N LEU A 72 -59.60 5.82 84.22
CA LEU A 72 -60.45 5.59 83.04
C LEU A 72 -59.91 6.29 81.79
N ARG A 73 -59.42 7.53 81.92
CA ARG A 73 -58.82 8.24 80.79
C ARG A 73 -57.51 7.60 80.31
N GLN A 74 -56.66 7.14 81.22
CA GLN A 74 -55.43 6.44 80.85
C GLN A 74 -55.74 5.13 80.10
N ILE A 75 -56.78 4.40 80.52
CA ILE A 75 -57.27 3.22 79.80
C ILE A 75 -57.80 3.61 78.41
N GLU A 76 -58.63 4.66 78.31
CA GLU A 76 -59.12 5.18 77.02
C GLU A 76 -57.99 5.71 76.10
N GLU A 77 -56.87 6.18 76.65
CA GLU A 77 -55.69 6.63 75.91
C GLU A 77 -54.85 5.43 75.45
N GLU A 78 -54.59 4.45 76.33
CA GLU A 78 -53.90 3.19 76.01
C GLU A 78 -54.69 2.29 75.03
N GLU A 79 -56.03 2.33 75.06
CA GLU A 79 -56.94 1.63 74.14
C GLU A 79 -56.89 2.25 72.74
N LYS A 80 -56.98 3.59 72.62
CA LYS A 80 -56.77 4.29 71.34
C LYS A 80 -55.38 4.05 70.79
N GLU A 81 -54.36 4.07 71.66
CA GLU A 81 -53.00 3.71 71.26
C GLU A 81 -52.87 2.25 70.78
N GLN A 82 -53.77 1.35 71.14
CA GLN A 82 -53.80 -0.03 70.63
C GLN A 82 -54.60 -0.14 69.32
N ASP A 83 -55.71 0.59 69.18
CA ASP A 83 -56.48 0.68 67.93
C ASP A 83 -55.72 1.42 66.81
N GLU A 84 -54.91 2.43 67.16
CA GLU A 84 -54.05 3.17 66.21
C GLU A 84 -52.79 2.38 65.81
N LYS A 85 -52.42 1.32 66.55
CA LYS A 85 -51.32 0.42 66.17
C LYS A 85 -51.81 -0.52 65.06
N GLU A 86 -51.61 -0.08 63.81
CA GLU A 86 -51.90 -0.82 62.57
C GLU A 86 -51.58 -2.31 62.76
N VAL A 87 -52.64 -3.13 62.75
CA VAL A 87 -52.57 -4.56 63.07
C VAL A 87 -51.96 -5.28 61.87
N VAL A 88 -50.62 -5.30 61.80
CA VAL A 88 -49.86 -6.00 60.77
C VAL A 88 -50.29 -7.46 60.78
N THR A 89 -51.04 -7.86 59.76
CA THR A 89 -51.60 -9.20 59.66
C THR A 89 -50.45 -10.18 59.41
N ARG A 90 -50.61 -11.44 59.85
CA ARG A 90 -49.66 -12.51 59.50
C ARG A 90 -49.43 -12.57 57.98
N ASP A 91 -50.47 -12.34 57.20
CA ASP A 91 -50.42 -12.42 55.74
C ASP A 91 -49.55 -11.29 55.14
N ASP A 92 -49.56 -10.08 55.70
CA ASP A 92 -48.69 -8.96 55.29
C ASP A 92 -47.20 -9.27 55.56
N VAL A 93 -46.92 -9.92 56.69
CA VAL A 93 -45.56 -10.42 57.01
C VAL A 93 -45.16 -11.53 56.04
N GLU A 94 -46.07 -12.44 55.70
CA GLU A 94 -45.76 -13.46 54.70
C GLU A 94 -45.60 -12.89 53.28
N GLU A 95 -46.36 -11.88 52.87
CA GLU A 95 -46.20 -11.23 51.56
C GLU A 95 -44.90 -10.43 51.46
N SER A 96 -44.54 -9.66 52.50
CA SER A 96 -43.25 -8.97 52.55
C SER A 96 -42.06 -9.96 52.55
N LEU A 97 -42.16 -11.09 53.25
CA LEU A 97 -41.16 -12.17 53.17
C LEU A 97 -41.10 -12.84 51.78
N LYS A 98 -42.25 -13.09 51.13
CA LYS A 98 -42.31 -13.60 49.74
C LYS A 98 -41.64 -12.61 48.77
N ALA A 99 -41.88 -11.31 48.93
CA ALA A 99 -41.27 -10.25 48.12
C ALA A 99 -39.75 -10.15 48.32
N ILE A 100 -39.27 -10.19 49.57
CA ILE A 100 -37.84 -10.20 49.90
C ILE A 100 -37.15 -11.45 49.33
N TRP A 101 -37.78 -12.62 49.43
CA TRP A 101 -37.24 -13.87 48.89
C TRP A 101 -37.16 -13.85 47.35
N GLN A 102 -38.21 -13.35 46.69
CA GLN A 102 -38.22 -13.20 45.24
C GLN A 102 -37.16 -12.19 44.78
N TYR A 103 -37.03 -11.04 45.44
CA TYR A 103 -35.96 -10.07 45.18
C TYR A 103 -34.55 -10.69 45.33
N ALA A 104 -34.32 -11.47 46.39
CA ALA A 104 -33.04 -12.16 46.60
C ALA A 104 -32.73 -13.16 45.48
N LYS A 105 -33.73 -13.92 45.04
CA LYS A 105 -33.64 -14.87 43.92
C LYS A 105 -33.38 -14.19 42.58
N ASP A 106 -34.03 -13.06 42.31
CA ASP A 106 -33.82 -12.27 41.10
C ASP A 106 -32.42 -11.64 41.06
N LYS A 107 -31.89 -11.23 42.23
CA LYS A 107 -30.49 -10.82 42.37
C LYS A 107 -29.51 -11.97 42.18
N GLU A 108 -29.81 -13.17 42.68
CA GLU A 108 -28.98 -14.36 42.47
C GLU A 108 -28.93 -14.75 40.98
N GLN A 109 -30.06 -14.66 40.26
CA GLN A 109 -30.11 -14.91 38.82
C GLN A 109 -29.30 -13.86 38.04
N LEU A 110 -29.51 -12.56 38.31
CA LEU A 110 -28.73 -11.48 37.71
C LEU A 110 -27.22 -11.66 37.93
N LEU A 111 -26.80 -12.13 39.11
CA LEU A 111 -25.40 -12.45 39.39
C LEU A 111 -24.90 -13.63 38.56
N LYS A 112 -25.69 -14.69 38.34
CA LYS A 112 -25.31 -15.81 37.45
C LYS A 112 -25.18 -15.38 36.00
N ASP A 113 -26.09 -14.54 35.53
CA ASP A 113 -26.10 -14.01 34.17
C ASP A 113 -24.87 -13.12 33.92
N LEU A 114 -24.52 -12.27 34.90
CA LEU A 114 -23.30 -11.44 34.87
C LEU A 114 -22.01 -12.29 34.91
N HIS A 115 -21.92 -13.33 35.75
CA HIS A 115 -20.76 -14.22 35.75
C HIS A 115 -20.61 -14.95 34.40
N SER A 116 -21.71 -15.37 33.78
CA SER A 116 -21.71 -16.01 32.47
C SER A 116 -21.20 -15.07 31.36
N GLN A 117 -21.64 -13.81 31.39
CA GLN A 117 -21.13 -12.77 30.47
C GLN A 117 -19.64 -12.48 30.69
N ILE A 118 -19.19 -12.40 31.95
CA ILE A 118 -17.76 -12.23 32.28
C ILE A 118 -16.96 -13.39 31.69
N GLU A 119 -17.36 -14.64 31.94
CA GLU A 119 -16.66 -15.83 31.44
C GLU A 119 -16.63 -15.91 29.90
N GLU A 120 -17.71 -15.50 29.21
CA GLU A 120 -17.72 -15.36 27.76
C GLU A 120 -16.72 -14.28 27.28
N THR A 121 -16.73 -13.11 27.92
CA THR A 121 -15.79 -12.03 27.56
C THR A 121 -14.34 -12.40 27.82
N ASP A 122 -14.02 -13.12 28.91
CA ASP A 122 -12.66 -13.59 29.19
C ASP A 122 -12.18 -14.64 28.18
N LYS A 123 -13.05 -15.57 27.76
CA LYS A 123 -12.75 -16.49 26.64
C LYS A 123 -12.43 -15.72 25.37
N ARG A 124 -13.25 -14.72 25.03
CA ARG A 124 -13.08 -13.85 23.85
C ARG A 124 -11.79 -13.03 23.93
N LEU A 125 -11.46 -12.49 25.11
CA LEU A 125 -10.23 -11.76 25.39
C LEU A 125 -8.99 -12.66 25.34
N SER A 126 -9.10 -13.94 25.72
CA SER A 126 -8.00 -14.89 25.55
C SER A 126 -7.69 -15.12 24.07
N VAL A 127 -8.69 -15.42 23.25
CA VAL A 127 -8.49 -15.58 21.79
C VAL A 127 -7.88 -14.32 21.16
N LYS A 128 -8.29 -13.11 21.57
CA LYS A 128 -7.67 -11.86 21.10
C LYS A 128 -6.28 -11.60 21.66
N ARG A 129 -5.91 -12.17 22.81
CA ARG A 129 -4.53 -12.17 23.33
C ARG A 129 -3.64 -13.10 22.51
N ASP A 130 -4.13 -14.29 22.19
CA ASP A 130 -3.42 -15.29 21.39
C ASP A 130 -3.21 -14.81 19.94
N GLU A 131 -4.23 -14.20 19.32
CA GLU A 131 -4.11 -13.51 18.02
C GLU A 131 -3.05 -12.39 18.06
N ARG A 132 -3.09 -11.52 19.07
CA ARG A 132 -2.12 -10.43 19.25
C ARG A 132 -0.69 -10.97 19.34
N ASP A 133 -0.49 -12.03 20.10
CA ASP A 133 0.84 -12.58 20.36
C ASP A 133 1.41 -13.32 19.14
N TYR A 134 0.55 -14.01 18.37
CA TYR A 134 0.88 -14.50 17.03
C TYR A 134 1.32 -13.36 16.08
N TRP A 135 0.55 -12.26 16.00
CA TRP A 135 0.91 -11.13 15.15
C TRP A 135 2.21 -10.43 15.61
N LEU A 136 2.50 -10.44 16.91
CA LEU A 136 3.72 -9.88 17.49
C LEU A 136 4.94 -10.77 17.19
N GLU A 137 4.82 -12.10 17.28
CA GLU A 137 5.84 -13.05 16.83
C GLU A 137 6.09 -12.91 15.32
N TYR A 138 5.03 -12.89 14.51
CA TYR A 138 5.13 -12.69 13.07
C TYR A 138 5.82 -11.35 12.72
N LYS A 139 5.47 -10.25 13.38
CA LYS A 139 6.14 -8.95 13.19
C LYS A 139 7.62 -8.99 13.58
N ASN A 140 7.97 -9.67 14.67
CA ASN A 140 9.33 -9.66 15.22
C ASN A 140 10.29 -10.67 14.56
N VAL A 141 9.77 -11.79 14.04
CA VAL A 141 10.55 -12.91 13.51
C VAL A 141 10.12 -13.25 12.08
N GLY A 142 8.83 -13.53 11.85
CA GLY A 142 8.30 -13.97 10.55
C GLY A 142 8.55 -12.95 9.42
N SER A 143 8.32 -11.67 9.69
CA SER A 143 8.57 -10.56 8.78
C SER A 143 10.05 -10.43 8.40
N LYS A 144 10.98 -10.64 9.36
CA LYS A 144 12.43 -10.64 9.07
C LYS A 144 12.83 -11.86 8.23
N ALA A 145 12.29 -13.03 8.53
CA ALA A 145 12.54 -14.23 7.74
C ALA A 145 12.02 -14.09 6.29
N GLN A 146 10.84 -13.47 6.11
CA GLN A 146 10.29 -13.15 4.80
C GLN A 146 11.08 -12.07 4.07
N ALA A 147 11.49 -10.98 4.75
CA ALA A 147 12.34 -9.93 4.17
C ALA A 147 13.68 -10.49 3.69
N ASN A 148 14.33 -11.35 4.49
CA ASN A 148 15.55 -12.05 4.09
C ASN A 148 15.32 -12.97 2.87
N LYS A 149 14.18 -13.66 2.81
CA LYS A 149 13.80 -14.49 1.64
C LYS A 149 13.57 -13.63 0.38
N ILE A 150 12.91 -12.49 0.51
CA ILE A 150 12.67 -11.53 -0.58
C ILE A 150 14.01 -10.99 -1.09
N MET A 151 14.86 -10.46 -0.20
CA MET A 151 16.20 -9.95 -0.54
C MET A 151 17.07 -11.00 -1.25
N ASN A 152 17.01 -12.27 -0.81
CA ASN A 152 17.71 -13.36 -1.48
C ASN A 152 17.16 -13.63 -2.89
N LEU A 153 15.83 -13.62 -3.07
CA LEU A 153 15.20 -13.80 -4.38
C LEU A 153 15.49 -12.62 -5.31
N GLU A 154 15.44 -11.38 -4.83
CA GLU A 154 15.81 -10.17 -5.57
C GLU A 154 17.27 -10.23 -6.03
N LYS A 155 18.18 -10.69 -5.15
CA LYS A 155 19.59 -10.92 -5.49
C LYS A 155 19.73 -11.96 -6.59
N THR A 156 19.07 -13.13 -6.49
CA THR A 156 19.12 -14.16 -7.53
C THR A 156 18.47 -13.69 -8.84
N ILE A 157 17.38 -12.92 -8.81
CA ILE A 157 16.77 -12.31 -10.00
C ILE A 157 17.75 -11.33 -10.67
N LYS A 158 18.55 -10.58 -9.90
CA LYS A 158 19.61 -9.73 -10.44
C LYS A 158 20.73 -10.58 -11.05
N GLU A 159 21.23 -11.58 -10.34
CA GLU A 159 22.30 -12.47 -10.81
C GLU A 159 21.93 -13.13 -12.15
N VAL A 160 20.70 -13.66 -12.26
CA VAL A 160 20.17 -14.23 -13.52
C VAL A 160 20.05 -13.19 -14.63
N LYS A 161 19.68 -11.94 -14.33
CA LYS A 161 19.66 -10.85 -15.33
C LYS A 161 21.06 -10.48 -15.81
N ASP A 162 22.01 -10.37 -14.88
CA ASP A 162 23.42 -10.06 -15.18
C ASP A 162 24.08 -11.21 -15.97
N ASP A 163 23.69 -12.47 -15.74
CA ASP A 163 24.09 -13.65 -16.54
C ASP A 163 23.47 -13.64 -17.94
N LEU A 164 22.15 -13.41 -18.06
CA LEU A 164 21.46 -13.33 -19.35
C LEU A 164 22.01 -12.18 -20.22
N HIS A 165 22.36 -11.05 -19.61
CA HIS A 165 22.98 -9.94 -20.32
C HIS A 165 24.36 -10.33 -20.87
N ARG A 166 25.24 -10.90 -20.04
CA ARG A 166 26.56 -11.38 -20.46
C ARG A 166 26.49 -12.48 -21.52
N ALA A 167 25.53 -13.40 -21.42
CA ALA A 167 25.28 -14.41 -22.46
C ALA A 167 24.85 -13.76 -23.78
N THR A 168 23.96 -12.75 -23.73
CA THR A 168 23.52 -11.99 -24.90
C THR A 168 24.68 -11.24 -25.56
N GLU A 169 25.53 -10.59 -24.77
CA GLU A 169 26.76 -9.94 -25.26
C GLU A 169 27.72 -10.95 -25.89
N TYR A 170 27.92 -12.12 -25.28
CA TYR A 170 28.74 -13.19 -25.85
C TYR A 170 28.18 -13.66 -27.21
N TYR A 171 26.91 -14.01 -27.29
CA TYR A 171 26.30 -14.52 -28.53
C TYR A 171 26.21 -13.45 -29.63
N THR A 172 25.96 -12.18 -29.30
CA THR A 172 25.94 -11.10 -30.30
C THR A 172 27.34 -10.80 -30.84
N ASN A 173 28.39 -10.81 -29.99
CA ASN A 173 29.77 -10.67 -30.43
C ASN A 173 30.24 -11.90 -31.26
N ALA A 174 29.88 -13.12 -30.86
CA ALA A 174 30.18 -14.34 -31.61
C ALA A 174 29.49 -14.32 -32.99
N LEU A 175 28.20 -13.96 -33.05
CA LEU A 175 27.45 -13.82 -34.30
C LEU A 175 28.06 -12.74 -35.21
N LYS A 176 28.52 -11.62 -34.63
CA LYS A 176 29.23 -10.56 -35.37
C LYS A 176 30.55 -11.08 -35.95
N ALA A 177 31.37 -11.77 -35.17
CA ALA A 177 32.63 -12.34 -35.65
C ALA A 177 32.43 -13.39 -36.77
N VAL A 178 31.40 -14.23 -36.65
CA VAL A 178 31.03 -15.21 -37.70
C VAL A 178 30.55 -14.52 -38.97
N LYS A 179 29.77 -13.43 -38.86
CA LYS A 179 29.39 -12.60 -40.02
C LYS A 179 30.62 -11.97 -40.68
N GLU A 180 31.50 -11.34 -39.90
CA GLU A 180 32.72 -10.71 -40.44
C GLU A 180 33.66 -11.69 -41.16
N GLU A 181 33.81 -12.94 -40.68
CA GLU A 181 34.61 -13.93 -41.43
C GLU A 181 33.86 -14.52 -42.62
N ASN A 182 32.53 -14.70 -42.55
CA ASN A 182 31.74 -15.07 -43.72
C ASN A 182 31.83 -14.00 -44.83
N ASP A 183 31.71 -12.73 -44.47
CA ASP A 183 31.86 -11.60 -45.40
C ASP A 183 33.27 -11.61 -46.02
N ARG A 184 34.34 -11.82 -45.23
CA ARG A 184 35.71 -11.98 -45.75
C ARG A 184 35.85 -13.21 -46.66
N LEU A 185 35.18 -14.32 -46.40
CA LEU A 185 35.21 -15.52 -47.24
C LEU A 185 34.48 -15.30 -48.57
N ILE A 186 33.33 -14.63 -48.54
CA ILE A 186 32.60 -14.18 -49.74
C ILE A 186 33.49 -13.22 -50.54
N ASP A 187 34.16 -12.27 -49.89
CA ASP A 187 35.03 -11.28 -50.54
C ASP A 187 36.27 -11.94 -51.19
N LYS A 188 36.85 -12.96 -50.56
CA LYS A 188 37.92 -13.82 -51.13
C LYS A 188 37.39 -14.59 -52.36
N HIS A 189 36.22 -15.22 -52.24
CA HIS A 189 35.60 -15.98 -53.33
C HIS A 189 35.21 -15.08 -54.53
N VAL A 190 34.71 -13.87 -54.28
CA VAL A 190 34.39 -12.88 -55.32
C VAL A 190 35.65 -12.38 -56.05
N LYS A 191 36.79 -12.24 -55.36
CA LYS A 191 38.08 -11.90 -55.99
C LYS A 191 38.58 -13.03 -56.89
N LEU A 192 38.66 -14.25 -56.36
CA LEU A 192 39.03 -15.45 -57.13
C LEU A 192 38.09 -15.66 -58.33
N SER A 193 36.78 -15.46 -58.17
CA SER A 193 35.81 -15.57 -59.26
C SER A 193 36.02 -14.49 -60.34
N LYS A 194 36.39 -13.25 -59.97
CA LYS A 194 36.73 -12.18 -60.92
C LYS A 194 38.04 -12.45 -61.68
N GLU A 195 39.02 -13.06 -61.02
CA GLU A 195 40.31 -13.46 -61.61
C GLU A 195 40.15 -14.66 -62.55
N GLN A 196 39.36 -15.66 -62.15
CA GLN A 196 39.07 -16.84 -62.96
C GLN A 196 38.07 -16.58 -64.09
N ALA A 197 37.21 -15.55 -64.02
CA ALA A 197 36.23 -15.25 -65.07
C ALA A 197 36.87 -15.05 -66.47
N PRO A 198 37.90 -14.19 -66.66
CA PRO A 198 38.57 -14.05 -67.96
C PRO A 198 39.31 -15.33 -68.39
N GLU A 199 39.98 -16.02 -67.48
CA GLU A 199 40.69 -17.28 -67.79
C GLU A 199 39.71 -18.37 -68.29
N ASN A 200 38.58 -18.55 -67.59
CA ASN A 200 37.50 -19.43 -68.01
C ASN A 200 36.95 -19.01 -69.38
N ALA A 201 36.72 -17.70 -69.61
CA ALA A 201 36.22 -17.20 -70.89
C ALA A 201 37.18 -17.48 -72.05
N VAL A 202 38.48 -17.22 -71.88
CA VAL A 202 39.53 -17.54 -72.87
C VAL A 202 39.59 -19.04 -73.15
N ARG A 203 39.38 -19.90 -72.14
CA ARG A 203 39.29 -21.36 -72.32
C ARG A 203 38.10 -21.81 -73.19
N TYR A 204 37.06 -20.99 -73.35
CA TYR A 204 35.93 -21.25 -74.25
C TYR A 204 36.05 -20.61 -75.65
N LEU A 205 37.04 -19.73 -75.89
CA LEU A 205 37.30 -19.17 -77.22
C LEU A 205 37.90 -20.22 -78.17
N ASP A 206 37.75 -20.03 -79.48
CA ASP A 206 38.43 -20.86 -80.47
C ASP A 206 39.97 -20.68 -80.42
N LYS A 207 40.70 -21.68 -80.94
CA LYS A 207 42.17 -21.72 -80.97
C LYS A 207 42.80 -20.51 -81.68
N ASN A 208 42.16 -19.96 -82.72
CA ASN A 208 42.69 -18.78 -83.42
C ASN A 208 42.62 -17.54 -82.52
N CYS A 209 41.45 -17.29 -81.92
CA CYS A 209 41.23 -16.16 -81.00
C CYS A 209 42.15 -16.18 -79.77
N ARG A 210 42.52 -17.36 -79.26
CA ARG A 210 43.51 -17.47 -78.17
C ARG A 210 44.90 -17.03 -78.61
N ARG A 211 45.35 -17.48 -79.78
CA ARG A 211 46.66 -17.05 -80.32
C ARG A 211 46.71 -15.55 -80.59
N GLU A 212 45.63 -14.98 -81.12
CA GLU A 212 45.51 -13.52 -81.31
C GLU A 212 45.64 -12.77 -79.97
N ILE A 213 45.13 -13.31 -78.86
CA ILE A 213 45.30 -12.74 -77.52
C ILE A 213 46.76 -12.88 -77.05
N GLU A 214 47.37 -14.07 -77.17
CA GLU A 214 48.78 -14.34 -76.81
C GLU A 214 49.75 -13.42 -77.57
N GLU A 215 49.56 -13.27 -78.89
CA GLU A 215 50.33 -12.35 -79.75
C GLU A 215 50.13 -10.88 -79.34
N ASN A 216 48.90 -10.48 -78.99
CA ASN A 216 48.61 -9.13 -78.48
C ASN A 216 49.15 -8.87 -77.06
N GLU A 217 49.41 -9.89 -76.25
CA GLU A 217 50.07 -9.72 -74.95
C GLU A 217 51.57 -9.57 -75.12
N TRP A 218 52.20 -10.42 -75.94
CA TRP A 218 53.62 -10.28 -76.30
C TRP A 218 53.94 -8.90 -76.88
N LEU A 219 53.14 -8.42 -77.85
CA LEU A 219 53.30 -7.07 -78.43
C LEU A 219 53.18 -5.94 -77.40
N LYS A 220 52.40 -6.10 -76.31
CA LYS A 220 52.32 -5.09 -75.24
C LYS A 220 53.55 -5.11 -74.34
N GLU A 221 54.22 -6.24 -74.16
CA GLU A 221 55.48 -6.31 -73.41
C GLU A 221 56.63 -5.71 -74.20
N GLU A 222 56.71 -6.06 -75.48
CA GLU A 222 57.66 -5.49 -76.44
C GLU A 222 57.52 -3.95 -76.54
N VAL A 223 56.28 -3.43 -76.60
CA VAL A 223 56.04 -1.97 -76.57
C VAL A 223 56.49 -1.32 -75.26
N LYS A 224 56.36 -1.98 -74.10
CA LYS A 224 56.90 -1.45 -72.82
C LYS A 224 58.43 -1.41 -72.84
N MET A 225 59.08 -2.40 -73.44
CA MET A 225 60.54 -2.43 -73.61
C MET A 225 61.00 -1.25 -74.46
N TYR A 226 60.44 -1.05 -75.65
CA TYR A 226 60.78 0.11 -76.48
C TYR A 226 60.45 1.45 -75.80
N GLN A 227 59.36 1.56 -75.03
CA GLN A 227 59.07 2.76 -74.23
C GLN A 227 60.16 3.05 -73.18
N LYS A 228 60.73 2.00 -72.56
CA LYS A 228 61.86 2.15 -71.64
C LYS A 228 63.13 2.56 -72.39
N GLU A 229 63.46 1.90 -73.50
CA GLU A 229 64.65 2.23 -74.30
C GLU A 229 64.60 3.67 -74.85
N ILE A 230 63.44 4.13 -75.29
CA ILE A 230 63.22 5.54 -75.69
C ILE A 230 63.42 6.49 -74.51
N SER A 231 63.02 6.10 -73.30
CA SER A 231 63.20 6.90 -72.08
C SER A 231 64.67 6.96 -71.65
N ASP A 232 65.37 5.83 -71.66
CA ASP A 232 66.80 5.72 -71.33
C ASP A 232 67.66 6.47 -72.38
N LEU A 233 67.33 6.35 -73.67
CA LEU A 233 67.98 7.09 -74.76
C LEU A 233 67.72 8.59 -74.65
N LYS A 234 66.51 9.02 -74.30
CA LYS A 234 66.19 10.43 -74.07
C LYS A 234 67.00 11.00 -72.91
N ALA A 235 67.15 10.28 -71.80
CA ALA A 235 68.00 10.71 -70.69
C ALA A 235 69.48 10.81 -71.09
N SER A 236 69.97 9.88 -71.92
CA SER A 236 71.33 9.91 -72.48
C SER A 236 71.57 11.12 -73.40
N ILE A 237 70.59 11.45 -74.26
CA ILE A 237 70.62 12.65 -75.12
C ILE A 237 70.64 13.92 -74.26
N GLN A 238 69.80 14.02 -73.23
CA GLN A 238 69.77 15.19 -72.34
C GLN A 238 71.09 15.39 -71.60
N LEU A 239 71.72 14.30 -71.10
CA LEU A 239 73.04 14.37 -70.48
C LEU A 239 74.13 14.81 -71.48
N LEU A 240 74.08 14.33 -72.72
CA LEU A 240 74.99 14.74 -73.79
C LEU A 240 74.78 16.21 -74.20
N GLU A 241 73.54 16.71 -74.19
CA GLU A 241 73.22 18.12 -74.40
C GLU A 241 73.78 19.00 -73.27
N GLU A 242 73.59 18.60 -72.00
CA GLU A 242 74.17 19.26 -70.83
C GLU A 242 75.71 19.28 -70.87
N GLU A 243 76.37 18.15 -71.22
CA GLU A 243 77.81 18.09 -71.38
C GLU A 243 78.32 19.00 -72.51
N ASN A 244 77.64 19.01 -73.66
CA ASN A 244 77.99 19.88 -74.78
C ASN A 244 77.82 21.36 -74.44
N ILE A 245 76.73 21.74 -73.76
CA ILE A 245 76.53 23.11 -73.25
C ILE A 245 77.64 23.47 -72.26
N GLY A 246 78.02 22.55 -71.38
CA GLY A 246 79.15 22.71 -70.46
C GLY A 246 80.50 22.89 -71.16
N LEU A 247 80.76 22.13 -72.23
CA LEU A 247 81.97 22.24 -73.05
C LEU A 247 82.02 23.54 -73.87
N VAL A 248 80.90 23.94 -74.47
CA VAL A 248 80.78 25.23 -75.18
C VAL A 248 80.98 26.40 -74.22
N THR A 249 80.41 26.32 -73.00
CA THR A 249 80.62 27.33 -71.95
C THR A 249 82.10 27.41 -71.54
N LYS A 250 82.76 26.26 -71.32
CA LYS A 250 84.21 26.21 -71.04
C LYS A 250 85.05 26.77 -72.19
N LEU A 251 84.66 26.54 -73.45
CA LEU A 251 85.36 27.08 -74.63
C LEU A 251 85.18 28.60 -74.76
N ILE A 252 83.99 29.12 -74.46
CA ILE A 252 83.72 30.56 -74.41
C ILE A 252 84.56 31.20 -73.29
N ASP A 253 84.58 30.61 -72.10
CA ASP A 253 85.37 31.12 -70.98
C ASP A 253 86.88 31.05 -71.22
N GLY A 254 87.38 29.98 -71.82
CA GLY A 254 88.77 29.88 -72.26
C GLY A 254 89.13 30.94 -73.31
N LYS A 255 88.22 31.27 -74.24
CA LYS A 255 88.40 32.36 -75.20
C LYS A 255 88.42 33.74 -74.51
N LEU A 256 87.51 34.00 -73.56
CA LEU A 256 87.52 35.26 -72.79
C LEU A 256 88.80 35.42 -71.97
N GLN A 257 89.27 34.35 -71.31
CA GLN A 257 90.52 34.36 -70.54
C GLN A 257 91.73 34.62 -71.46
N ASN A 258 91.84 33.92 -72.59
CA ASN A 258 92.94 34.10 -73.55
C ASN A 258 92.95 35.49 -74.22
N LEU A 259 91.79 36.10 -74.43
CA LEU A 259 91.68 37.46 -74.96
C LEU A 259 92.05 38.55 -73.93
N ARG A 260 92.20 38.19 -72.65
CA ARG A 260 92.44 39.13 -71.53
C ARG A 260 91.40 40.27 -71.42
N LEU A 261 90.21 40.07 -71.99
CA LEU A 261 89.12 41.04 -71.99
C LEU A 261 88.29 40.89 -70.70
N PRO A 262 88.19 41.94 -69.86
CA PRO A 262 87.30 41.91 -68.71
C PRO A 262 85.84 41.71 -69.13
N ARG A 263 85.12 40.81 -68.42
CA ARG A 263 83.70 40.51 -68.68
C ARG A 263 82.76 41.74 -68.69
N HIS A 264 83.17 42.88 -68.12
CA HIS A 264 82.38 44.12 -68.12
C HIS A 264 82.35 44.84 -69.49
N LEU A 265 83.35 44.66 -70.36
CA LEU A 265 83.39 45.38 -71.65
C LEU A 265 82.32 44.89 -72.63
N PHE A 266 82.03 43.58 -72.65
CA PHE A 266 81.00 43.01 -73.52
C PHE A 266 79.56 43.42 -73.14
N LEU A 267 79.31 43.82 -71.89
CA LEU A 267 78.02 44.45 -71.51
C LEU A 267 77.88 45.90 -72.00
N THR A 268 79.00 46.57 -72.31
CA THR A 268 79.00 48.02 -72.60
C THR A 268 78.83 48.34 -74.09
N GLN A 269 79.10 47.38 -74.98
CA GLN A 269 78.99 47.60 -76.44
C GLN A 269 77.60 47.32 -77.02
N ALA A 270 76.63 46.92 -76.19
CA ALA A 270 75.20 46.79 -76.56
C ALA A 270 74.37 48.05 -76.21
N ALA A 271 74.94 49.04 -75.54
CA ALA A 271 74.28 50.29 -75.18
C ALA A 271 74.38 51.33 -76.33
N GLY A 272 73.66 51.07 -77.42
CA GLY A 272 73.79 51.85 -78.67
C GLY A 272 72.49 52.13 -79.44
N LEU A 273 71.33 51.73 -78.91
CA LEU A 273 70.01 52.11 -79.43
C LEU A 273 69.03 52.16 -78.25
N GLN A 274 68.32 53.27 -78.08
CA GLN A 274 67.30 53.42 -77.03
C GLN A 274 65.92 52.97 -77.57
N ASP A 275 65.05 52.29 -76.82
CA ASP A 275 65.25 51.73 -75.46
C ASP A 275 64.61 50.30 -75.37
N GLU A 276 63.71 49.85 -74.49
CA GLU A 276 62.94 50.46 -73.39
C GLU A 276 62.52 49.37 -72.36
N PHE A 277 61.42 49.55 -71.63
CA PHE A 277 61.01 48.70 -70.51
C PHE A 277 60.11 47.50 -70.94
N PRO A 278 59.84 46.50 -70.04
CA PRO A 278 60.36 46.31 -68.68
C PRO A 278 61.02 44.93 -68.41
N LYS A 279 61.51 44.84 -67.17
CA LYS A 279 62.10 43.70 -66.45
C LYS A 279 61.34 42.36 -66.53
N ASP A 280 62.13 41.29 -66.63
CA ASP A 280 62.17 40.13 -65.71
C ASP A 280 60.84 39.42 -65.35
N GLU A 281 60.56 38.31 -66.04
CA GLU A 281 60.14 37.08 -65.35
C GLU A 281 60.57 35.83 -66.15
N MET A 282 61.19 34.84 -65.50
CA MET A 282 61.49 33.54 -66.11
C MET A 282 60.23 32.69 -66.27
N LYS A 283 59.82 32.41 -67.52
CA LYS A 283 58.94 31.27 -67.87
C LYS A 283 59.15 30.81 -69.32
N GLU A 284 59.53 29.53 -69.44
CA GLU A 284 58.70 28.50 -70.09
C GLU A 284 57.83 28.95 -71.27
N VAL A 285 58.32 28.75 -72.50
CA VAL A 285 57.51 28.73 -73.74
C VAL A 285 57.92 27.55 -74.61
N GLU A 286 57.17 26.47 -74.46
CA GLU A 286 56.51 25.71 -75.53
C GLU A 286 57.05 25.85 -76.98
N HIS A 287 57.57 24.75 -77.53
CA HIS A 287 57.68 24.61 -78.99
C HIS A 287 56.30 24.37 -79.62
N ARG A 288 55.74 25.45 -80.16
CA ARG A 288 54.41 25.50 -80.78
C ARG A 288 54.28 24.55 -81.98
N GLN A 289 53.13 23.88 -82.05
CA GLN A 289 52.68 23.07 -83.18
C GLN A 289 52.74 23.83 -84.52
N TYR A 290 53.08 23.12 -85.60
CA TYR A 290 52.50 23.37 -86.92
C TYR A 290 52.10 22.04 -87.57
N ALA A 291 50.88 22.00 -88.10
CA ALA A 291 50.28 20.80 -88.67
C ALA A 291 50.45 20.77 -90.20
N VAL A 292 50.61 19.56 -90.74
CA VAL A 292 50.39 19.27 -92.17
C VAL A 292 49.09 18.48 -92.28
N LYS A 293 48.17 18.93 -93.14
CA LYS A 293 46.99 18.15 -93.54
C LYS A 293 47.28 17.40 -94.83
N ALA A 294 46.78 16.17 -94.91
CA ALA A 294 46.35 15.53 -96.14
C ALA A 294 44.88 15.11 -95.94
N ASP A 295 44.11 15.00 -97.03
CA ASP A 295 42.63 14.93 -96.99
C ASP A 295 42.08 13.93 -98.02
N GLY A 296 40.82 13.51 -97.86
CA GLY A 296 40.17 12.38 -98.55
C GLY A 296 39.69 11.34 -97.53
N ASP A 297 38.43 11.34 -97.04
CA ASP A 297 37.14 11.13 -97.75
C ASP A 297 37.03 9.66 -98.23
N GLU A 298 35.99 8.86 -97.91
CA GLU A 298 34.56 9.18 -98.07
C GLU A 298 33.67 9.24 -96.81
N SER A 299 32.60 10.04 -96.94
CA SER A 299 31.46 10.22 -96.03
C SER A 299 30.45 9.06 -95.99
N LEU A 300 29.79 8.85 -94.83
CA LEU A 300 28.37 8.47 -94.82
C LEU A 300 27.58 8.94 -93.58
N ARG A 301 26.94 10.11 -93.74
CA ARG A 301 25.65 10.58 -93.16
C ARG A 301 25.31 10.34 -91.67
N SER A 302 25.20 11.46 -90.96
CA SER A 302 24.52 11.63 -89.67
C SER A 302 22.99 11.45 -89.71
N ALA A 303 22.41 10.89 -88.64
CA ALA A 303 21.02 11.15 -88.23
C ALA A 303 20.83 10.92 -86.72
N THR A 304 20.70 12.00 -85.93
CA THR A 304 20.40 11.92 -84.48
C THR A 304 18.96 12.32 -84.23
N VAL A 305 18.17 11.44 -83.59
CA VAL A 305 16.82 11.75 -83.09
C VAL A 305 16.69 11.19 -81.67
N PRO A 306 16.45 12.02 -80.63
CA PRO A 306 16.21 11.54 -79.28
C PRO A 306 14.74 11.15 -79.11
N CYS A 307 14.46 10.02 -78.44
CA CYS A 307 13.10 9.73 -77.99
C CYS A 307 13.08 8.85 -76.72
N GLN A 308 12.47 9.35 -75.66
CA GLN A 308 12.04 8.55 -74.52
C GLN A 308 10.73 7.84 -74.88
N LYS A 309 10.52 6.58 -74.46
CA LYS A 309 9.27 6.14 -73.80
C LYS A 309 9.28 4.69 -73.30
N ASN A 310 8.53 4.50 -72.22
CA ASN A 310 8.31 3.26 -71.48
C ASN A 310 7.45 2.26 -72.30
N LYS A 311 7.67 0.93 -72.14
CA LYS A 311 6.68 -0.07 -71.66
C LYS A 311 7.01 -1.56 -71.97
N THR A 312 7.38 -2.29 -70.91
CA THR A 312 6.77 -3.56 -70.42
C THR A 312 6.39 -4.74 -71.34
N PHE A 313 6.75 -5.95 -70.87
CA PHE A 313 6.13 -7.28 -71.04
C PHE A 313 6.28 -8.06 -72.37
N ALA A 314 6.80 -9.29 -72.24
CA ALA A 314 6.19 -10.52 -72.78
C ALA A 314 6.62 -11.76 -71.96
N LYS A 315 5.81 -12.82 -71.99
CA LYS A 315 5.99 -14.11 -71.27
C LYS A 315 5.50 -15.24 -72.19
N ILE A 316 6.25 -16.34 -72.32
CA ILE A 316 5.90 -17.70 -72.83
C ILE A 316 7.24 -18.49 -72.86
N GLN A 317 7.46 -19.74 -72.41
CA GLN A 317 6.71 -21.00 -72.22
C GLN A 317 6.72 -22.02 -73.39
N SER A 318 7.68 -22.94 -73.36
CA SER A 318 7.61 -24.33 -73.87
C SER A 318 8.63 -25.16 -73.06
N LYS A 319 8.35 -26.32 -72.43
CA LYS A 319 7.69 -27.57 -72.88
C LYS A 319 8.49 -28.33 -73.94
N THR A 320 8.99 -29.56 -73.73
CA THR A 320 9.01 -30.36 -72.47
C THR A 320 10.32 -31.20 -72.36
N GLU A 321 10.47 -32.53 -72.12
CA GLU A 321 9.59 -33.71 -71.97
C GLU A 321 10.26 -34.83 -71.13
N ASN A 322 9.52 -35.88 -70.76
CA ASN A 322 9.82 -36.83 -69.68
C ASN A 322 10.94 -37.88 -69.91
N LYS A 323 11.67 -38.21 -68.83
CA LYS A 323 11.62 -39.55 -68.20
C LYS A 323 12.15 -39.61 -66.75
N LYS A 324 11.49 -40.43 -65.92
CA LYS A 324 11.77 -40.85 -64.52
C LYS A 324 11.70 -42.41 -64.49
N PRO A 325 11.92 -43.16 -63.37
CA PRO A 325 12.19 -42.79 -61.97
C PRO A 325 13.38 -43.55 -61.32
N GLN A 326 13.39 -43.62 -59.99
CA GLN A 326 14.26 -44.39 -59.06
C GLN A 326 15.66 -43.77 -58.77
N ASP A 327 16.11 -43.68 -57.51
CA ASP A 327 15.41 -43.94 -56.23
C ASP A 327 15.99 -43.13 -55.04
N SER A 328 15.30 -43.18 -53.89
CA SER A 328 15.68 -42.63 -52.57
C SER A 328 16.09 -41.14 -52.50
N ASP A 329 15.12 -40.29 -52.16
CA ASP A 329 15.34 -39.12 -51.29
C ASP A 329 15.02 -39.56 -49.85
N GLU A 330 15.89 -39.28 -48.87
CA GLU A 330 15.60 -39.55 -47.45
C GLU A 330 14.91 -38.35 -46.81
N GLU A 331 13.59 -38.46 -46.61
CA GLU A 331 12.80 -37.46 -45.87
C GLU A 331 13.31 -37.33 -44.41
N LEU A 332 13.75 -36.14 -44.02
CA LEU A 332 13.92 -35.81 -42.61
C LEU A 332 12.55 -35.78 -41.93
N GLN A 333 12.21 -36.87 -41.23
CA GLN A 333 11.03 -36.94 -40.37
C GLN A 333 11.16 -35.96 -39.19
N GLU A 334 10.77 -34.70 -39.42
CA GLU A 334 10.47 -33.75 -38.38
C GLU A 334 9.26 -34.28 -37.59
N LYS A 335 9.50 -34.78 -36.38
CA LYS A 335 8.50 -35.54 -35.62
C LYS A 335 7.41 -34.60 -35.13
N SER A 336 6.19 -34.88 -35.58
CA SER A 336 5.00 -34.09 -35.29
C SER A 336 4.79 -33.88 -33.79
N PHE A 337 4.76 -32.63 -33.37
CA PHE A 337 4.13 -32.23 -32.12
C PHE A 337 2.61 -32.40 -32.24
N THR A 338 1.92 -32.50 -31.11
CA THR A 338 0.49 -32.81 -31.08
C THR A 338 -0.37 -31.62 -31.55
N PRO A 339 -1.52 -31.84 -32.23
CA PRO A 339 -2.34 -30.75 -32.82
C PRO A 339 -2.99 -29.77 -31.82
N ALA A 340 -2.72 -29.90 -30.53
CA ALA A 340 -3.32 -29.09 -29.46
C ALA A 340 -2.52 -27.81 -29.14
N LEU A 341 -1.31 -27.63 -29.71
CA LEU A 341 -0.43 -26.50 -29.40
C LEU A 341 -0.46 -25.37 -30.43
N ASP A 342 -0.68 -25.66 -31.72
CA ASP A 342 -0.73 -24.63 -32.78
C ASP A 342 -1.84 -23.59 -32.55
N SER A 343 -2.98 -24.00 -31.97
CA SER A 343 -4.09 -23.07 -31.67
C SER A 343 -3.77 -22.09 -30.53
N LEU A 344 -2.78 -22.37 -29.68
CA LEU A 344 -2.39 -21.48 -28.58
C LEU A 344 -1.36 -20.42 -28.99
N LEU A 345 -0.65 -20.62 -30.11
CA LEU A 345 0.42 -19.74 -30.58
C LEU A 345 -0.04 -18.66 -31.57
N TYR A 346 -1.35 -18.56 -31.85
CA TYR A 346 -1.89 -17.67 -32.89
C TYR A 346 -2.91 -16.63 -32.38
N GLU A 347 -3.32 -16.68 -31.12
CA GLU A 347 -4.22 -15.66 -30.52
C GLU A 347 -3.43 -14.50 -29.87
N ASP A 348 -2.29 -14.78 -29.23
CA ASP A 348 -1.50 -13.82 -28.43
C ASP A 348 -0.92 -12.63 -29.23
N GLU A 349 -0.59 -12.83 -30.51
CA GLU A 349 0.17 -11.86 -31.34
C GLU A 349 -0.58 -10.52 -31.56
N LYS A 350 -1.88 -10.44 -31.24
CA LYS A 350 -2.68 -9.20 -31.38
C LYS A 350 -2.68 -8.29 -30.16
N ASP A 351 -2.64 -8.84 -28.94
CA ASP A 351 -2.88 -8.06 -27.73
C ASP A 351 -1.67 -7.19 -27.35
N PHE A 352 -0.46 -7.59 -27.74
CA PHE A 352 0.75 -6.79 -27.55
C PHE A 352 0.76 -5.44 -28.29
N GLN A 353 -0.14 -5.23 -29.28
CA GLN A 353 -0.28 -3.96 -30.00
C GLN A 353 -1.09 -2.88 -29.25
N GLU A 354 -1.78 -3.20 -28.15
CA GLU A 354 -2.43 -2.19 -27.30
C GLU A 354 -1.44 -1.58 -26.30
N TYR A 355 -0.58 -2.39 -25.69
CA TYR A 355 0.42 -1.94 -24.71
C TYR A 355 1.43 -0.96 -25.27
N LEU A 356 1.75 -1.03 -26.57
CA LEU A 356 2.64 -0.09 -27.26
C LEU A 356 2.06 1.33 -27.45
N LYS A 357 0.77 1.56 -27.15
CA LYS A 357 0.12 2.88 -27.28
C LYS A 357 0.09 3.70 -25.99
N LEU A 358 0.54 3.14 -24.87
CA LEU A 358 0.59 3.83 -23.59
C LEU A 358 1.87 4.67 -23.49
N GLY A 359 1.71 6.00 -23.54
CA GLY A 359 2.80 6.95 -23.36
C GLY A 359 3.38 6.96 -21.94
N PRO A 360 4.45 7.75 -21.68
CA PRO A 360 5.12 7.80 -20.38
C PRO A 360 4.14 8.07 -19.23
N LEU A 361 4.09 7.12 -18.29
CA LEU A 361 3.11 7.15 -17.20
C LEU A 361 3.56 8.16 -16.13
N GLU A 362 3.08 9.41 -16.24
CA GLU A 362 3.25 10.40 -15.17
C GLU A 362 2.75 9.86 -13.83
N THR A 363 3.48 10.16 -12.75
CA THR A 363 3.28 9.59 -11.41
C THR A 363 1.99 10.08 -10.75
N LYS A 364 0.87 9.54 -11.17
CA LYS A 364 -0.46 9.84 -10.65
C LYS A 364 -0.66 9.21 -9.26
N LEU A 365 -0.46 10.02 -8.22
CA LEU A 365 -0.68 9.63 -6.82
C LEU A 365 -2.08 9.02 -6.64
N MET A 366 -2.14 7.76 -6.19
CA MET A 366 -3.39 7.03 -5.98
C MET A 366 -4.07 7.44 -4.67
N CYS A 367 -4.86 8.51 -4.71
CA CYS A 367 -5.77 8.86 -3.61
C CYS A 367 -6.96 7.89 -3.57
N VAL A 368 -6.97 6.97 -2.62
CA VAL A 368 -8.13 6.09 -2.36
C VAL A 368 -9.19 6.87 -1.58
N VAL A 369 -10.29 7.22 -2.24
CA VAL A 369 -11.47 7.81 -1.58
C VAL A 369 -12.52 6.70 -1.37
N GLY A 370 -12.66 6.24 -0.13
CA GLY A 370 -13.65 5.24 0.24
C GLY A 370 -15.07 5.80 0.16
N ARG A 371 -15.97 5.12 -0.58
CA ARG A 371 -17.42 5.35 -0.53
C ARG A 371 -18.04 4.32 0.40
N ALA A 372 -18.76 4.78 1.42
CA ALA A 372 -19.58 3.89 2.25
C ALA A 372 -20.74 3.29 1.41
N MET A 373 -20.92 1.98 1.50
CA MET A 373 -22.06 1.26 0.94
C MET A 373 -23.04 0.93 2.08
N PRO A 374 -24.36 0.92 1.85
CA PRO A 374 -25.31 0.36 2.81
C PRO A 374 -25.01 -1.12 3.04
N ILE A 375 -25.12 -1.58 4.29
CA ILE A 375 -25.11 -3.01 4.60
C ILE A 375 -26.47 -3.57 4.14
N HIS A 376 -26.44 -4.70 3.42
CA HIS A 376 -27.65 -5.43 3.07
C HIS A 376 -28.12 -6.22 4.31
N GLU A 377 -29.30 -5.90 4.82
CA GLU A 377 -29.96 -6.75 5.82
C GLU A 377 -30.41 -8.05 5.13
N GLU A 378 -30.00 -9.19 5.68
CA GLU A 378 -30.40 -10.50 5.18
C GLU A 378 -31.91 -10.73 5.43
N PRO A 379 -32.67 -11.27 4.45
CA PRO A 379 -34.09 -11.49 4.63
C PRO A 379 -34.38 -12.55 5.70
N GLU A 380 -35.31 -12.21 6.59
CA GLU A 380 -35.77 -13.02 7.71
C GLU A 380 -36.20 -14.44 7.30
N GLY A 381 -35.79 -15.44 8.07
CA GLY A 381 -35.76 -16.83 7.63
C GLY A 381 -37.12 -17.54 7.54
N MET A 382 -37.22 -18.53 6.66
CA MET A 382 -38.32 -19.51 6.61
C MET A 382 -37.77 -20.95 6.77
N PRO A 383 -38.49 -21.85 7.47
CA PRO A 383 -37.90 -23.10 7.95
C PRO A 383 -38.00 -24.28 6.98
N SER A 384 -37.05 -25.20 7.14
CA SER A 384 -37.18 -26.65 6.96
C SER A 384 -37.68 -27.21 5.62
N ARG A 385 -36.77 -27.89 4.90
CA ARG A 385 -37.13 -29.12 4.18
C ARG A 385 -36.12 -30.22 4.43
N SER A 386 -36.46 -31.13 5.34
CA SER A 386 -35.63 -32.28 5.71
C SER A 386 -35.63 -33.34 4.61
N HIS A 387 -34.46 -33.66 4.07
CA HIS A 387 -34.22 -34.93 3.39
C HIS A 387 -33.09 -35.66 4.11
N LYS A 388 -33.42 -36.84 4.66
CA LYS A 388 -32.43 -37.89 4.94
C LYS A 388 -32.24 -38.67 3.64
N GLU A 389 -31.00 -38.96 3.30
CA GLU A 389 -30.65 -40.19 2.59
C GLU A 389 -29.18 -40.52 2.84
N ASP A 390 -28.88 -41.79 3.10
CA ASP A 390 -27.55 -42.25 3.48
C ASP A 390 -26.62 -42.37 2.26
N GLY A 391 -25.40 -41.85 2.36
CA GLY A 391 -24.45 -41.85 1.25
C GLY A 391 -23.00 -41.60 1.69
N ILE A 392 -22.23 -42.66 1.89
CA ILE A 392 -20.82 -42.58 2.28
C ILE A 392 -19.98 -42.05 1.10
N ILE A 393 -19.51 -40.80 1.20
CA ILE A 393 -18.27 -40.31 0.57
C ILE A 393 -17.62 -39.33 1.54
N GLY A 394 -16.40 -39.63 1.97
CA GLY A 394 -15.64 -38.77 2.88
C GLY A 394 -15.13 -37.53 2.17
N LYS A 395 -15.79 -36.39 2.37
CA LYS A 395 -15.24 -35.06 2.02
C LYS A 395 -14.53 -34.50 3.25
N SER A 396 -13.21 -34.68 3.32
CA SER A 396 -12.39 -33.98 4.32
C SER A 396 -12.41 -32.49 4.03
N GLU A 397 -12.96 -31.69 4.95
CA GLU A 397 -12.78 -30.24 4.93
C GLU A 397 -11.29 -29.92 4.97
N GLY A 398 -10.81 -29.14 3.99
CA GLY A 398 -9.40 -28.85 3.76
C GLY A 398 -8.85 -27.84 4.77
N HIS A 399 -8.94 -28.14 6.06
CA HIS A 399 -8.55 -27.26 7.15
C HIS A 399 -7.31 -27.83 7.85
N ILE A 400 -6.13 -27.36 7.43
CA ILE A 400 -4.84 -27.77 7.98
C ILE A 400 -4.74 -27.31 9.43
N THR A 401 -5.06 -28.21 10.37
CA THR A 401 -4.97 -27.93 11.80
C THR A 401 -3.52 -27.95 12.28
N ALA A 402 -3.20 -27.14 13.29
CA ALA A 402 -1.84 -27.00 13.81
C ALA A 402 -1.21 -28.33 14.28
N GLN A 403 -2.01 -29.33 14.65
CA GLN A 403 -1.54 -30.67 14.98
C GLN A 403 -0.92 -31.40 13.77
N MET A 404 -1.46 -31.22 12.56
CA MET A 404 -0.93 -31.84 11.33
C MET A 404 0.46 -31.30 10.99
N ILE A 405 0.65 -29.98 11.10
CA ILE A 405 1.95 -29.32 10.91
C ILE A 405 2.95 -29.82 11.97
N LYS A 406 2.50 -29.95 13.22
CA LYS A 406 3.33 -30.43 14.34
C LYS A 406 3.70 -31.91 14.24
N ALA A 407 2.95 -32.72 13.49
CA ALA A 407 3.32 -34.10 13.17
C ALA A 407 4.47 -34.14 12.13
N LEU A 408 4.33 -33.41 11.01
CA LEU A 408 5.35 -33.32 9.95
C LEU A 408 6.70 -32.80 10.45
N CYS A 409 6.71 -31.97 11.50
CA CYS A 409 7.95 -31.47 12.11
C CYS A 409 8.69 -32.50 12.98
N LYS A 410 8.05 -33.62 13.39
CA LYS A 410 8.68 -34.66 14.22
C LYS A 410 9.39 -35.75 13.40
N GLU A 411 8.96 -35.97 12.15
CA GLU A 411 9.44 -37.06 11.29
C GLU A 411 10.86 -36.81 10.71
N LYS A 412 11.48 -35.66 11.02
CA LYS A 412 12.86 -35.32 10.64
C LYS A 412 13.88 -35.40 11.77
N VAL A 413 13.57 -36.15 12.84
CA VAL A 413 14.53 -36.49 13.91
C VAL A 413 14.45 -37.99 14.18
N GLY A 414 15.09 -38.75 13.28
CA GLY A 414 15.28 -40.20 13.32
C GLY A 414 16.50 -40.58 12.48
#